data_AF-A0A9D1Q4C0-F1
#
_entry.id   AF-A0A9D1Q4C0-F1
#
_cell.length_a   1.000
_cell.length_b   1.000
_cell.length_c   1.000
_cell.angle_alpha   90.00
_cell.angle_beta   90.00
_cell.angle_gamma   90.00
#
_symmetry.space_group_name_H-M   'P 1'
#
loop_
_entity.id
_entity.type
_entity.pdbx_description
1 polymer ?
#
loop_
_entity_poly.entity_id
_entity_poly.type
_entity_poly.pdbx_seq_one_letter_code
_entity_poly.pdbx_strand_id
1 'polypeptide(L)'
;MSQFHVDYGDFKREDTVSSMKINLFNDDGTPITPNKSHTWVGKVVRGNKRTEKTYQILISDDDIFVSSKQMKDLPSGDYGLELWEEYDGETVIYPSAGFIGFHIHRNADDSFQSIDPTIDINQMLKSLHQAGLNVVVDKVVNLSSDDSPRVESKIEDGMNRLTFYLPQGQKGDQGDSAYQVWLKAGHQGTEQDFFNFLKGDTGPAPTIHGVTVNKLAAGATPTFDFIAVGDVPGNYNAVIGLPVGTDGHTPVKGTDYWTEADINDLKAKIKAEVEDAVANGKY
;
A
#
# COMPACT_ATOMS: atom_id res chain seq x y z
N MET A 1 -48.59 2.10 3.12
CA MET A 1 -47.20 1.67 3.14
C MET A 1 -46.31 2.84 3.54
N SER A 2 -45.75 2.78 4.75
CA SER A 2 -44.71 3.72 5.15
C SER A 2 -43.57 3.68 4.14
N GLN A 3 -43.18 4.83 3.61
CA GLN A 3 -42.05 4.97 2.70
C GLN A 3 -40.77 5.25 3.49
N PHE A 4 -39.63 5.17 2.81
CA PHE A 4 -38.34 5.47 3.41
C PHE A 4 -37.40 6.09 2.39
N HIS A 5 -36.45 6.87 2.89
CA HIS A 5 -35.29 7.35 2.15
C HIS A 5 -34.03 6.86 2.86
N VAL A 6 -33.04 6.40 2.07
CA VAL A 6 -31.75 5.95 2.59
C VAL A 6 -30.65 6.80 2.00
N ASP A 7 -29.89 7.45 2.87
CA ASP A 7 -28.58 8.00 2.51
C ASP A 7 -27.51 6.97 2.90
N TYR A 8 -26.64 6.65 1.95
CA TYR A 8 -25.52 5.73 2.13
C TYR A 8 -25.95 4.27 2.40
N GLY A 9 -26.58 3.65 1.40
CA GLY A 9 -27.00 2.24 1.43
C GLY A 9 -25.93 1.23 1.02
N ASP A 10 -24.71 1.68 0.72
CA ASP A 10 -23.63 0.87 0.17
C ASP A 10 -22.40 0.92 1.09
N PHE A 11 -21.93 -0.24 1.54
CA PHE A 11 -20.78 -0.36 2.43
C PHE A 11 -19.71 -1.25 1.84
N LYS A 12 -18.44 -1.00 2.20
CA LYS A 12 -17.37 -1.97 1.99
C LYS A 12 -17.38 -3.01 3.12
N ARG A 13 -16.99 -4.26 2.81
CA ARG A 13 -16.75 -5.26 3.84
C ARG A 13 -15.75 -4.71 4.87
N GLU A 14 -16.01 -5.02 6.14
CA GLU A 14 -15.18 -4.57 7.27
C GLU A 14 -15.12 -3.04 7.48
N ASP A 15 -15.93 -2.25 6.77
CA ASP A 15 -16.14 -0.83 7.10
C ASP A 15 -16.76 -0.73 8.51
N THR A 16 -16.15 0.10 9.35
CA THR A 16 -16.60 0.34 10.73
C THR A 16 -16.85 1.80 11.08
N VAL A 17 -16.74 2.71 10.11
CA VAL A 17 -16.84 4.16 10.33
C VAL A 17 -18.09 4.77 9.70
N SER A 18 -18.56 4.20 8.59
CA SER A 18 -19.74 4.69 7.89
C SER A 18 -21.03 4.40 8.64
N SER A 19 -22.09 5.15 8.33
CA SER A 19 -23.42 4.93 8.88
C SER A 19 -24.47 5.12 7.80
N MET A 20 -25.41 4.18 7.74
CA MET A 20 -26.64 4.34 6.98
C MET A 20 -27.49 5.38 7.69
N LYS A 21 -28.00 6.38 6.98
CA LYS A 21 -29.05 7.28 7.48
C LYS A 21 -30.37 6.91 6.82
N ILE A 22 -31.40 6.77 7.64
CA ILE A 22 -32.74 6.37 7.23
C ILE A 22 -33.72 7.44 7.69
N ASN A 23 -34.57 7.88 6.76
CA ASN A 23 -35.73 8.71 7.07
C ASN A 23 -37.00 7.93 6.74
N LEU A 24 -37.97 7.98 7.63
CA LEU A 24 -39.25 7.30 7.49
C LEU A 24 -40.34 8.31 7.11
N PHE A 25 -41.30 7.86 6.30
CA PHE A 25 -42.42 8.67 5.86
C PHE A 25 -43.71 7.86 5.90
N ASN A 26 -44.83 8.52 6.16
CA ASN A 26 -46.15 7.93 5.98
C ASN A 26 -46.47 7.74 4.49
N ASP A 27 -47.57 7.05 4.21
CA ASP A 27 -48.09 6.79 2.87
C ASP A 27 -48.28 8.06 2.02
N ASP A 28 -48.64 9.16 2.68
CA ASP A 28 -48.87 10.48 2.09
C ASP A 28 -47.59 11.30 1.90
N GLY A 29 -46.42 10.72 2.24
CA GLY A 29 -45.12 11.37 2.15
C GLY A 29 -44.79 12.30 3.32
N THR A 30 -45.63 12.37 4.35
CA THR A 30 -45.30 13.15 5.55
C THR A 30 -44.19 12.46 6.36
N PRO A 31 -43.15 13.18 6.83
CA PRO A 31 -42.08 12.58 7.62
C PRO A 31 -42.59 11.97 8.93
N ILE A 32 -42.05 10.81 9.30
CA ILE A 32 -42.23 10.18 10.60
C ILE A 32 -41.04 10.57 11.47
N THR A 33 -41.29 11.29 12.56
CA THR A 33 -40.28 11.60 13.56
C THR A 33 -40.10 10.39 14.50
N PRO A 34 -38.92 9.75 14.52
CA PRO A 34 -38.67 8.59 15.37
C PRO A 34 -38.70 8.99 16.86
N ASN A 35 -39.44 8.23 17.67
CA ASN A 35 -39.54 8.51 19.09
C ASN A 35 -38.31 7.96 19.84
N LYS A 36 -37.46 8.85 20.33
CA LYS A 36 -36.23 8.54 21.08
C LYS A 36 -36.46 7.81 22.41
N SER A 37 -37.67 7.85 22.96
CA SER A 37 -38.02 7.14 24.19
C SER A 37 -38.42 5.68 23.97
N HIS A 38 -38.73 5.30 22.73
CA HIS A 38 -39.08 3.93 22.37
C HIS A 38 -37.83 3.08 22.15
N THR A 39 -38.00 1.76 22.17
CA THR A 39 -36.91 0.82 21.84
C THR A 39 -36.89 0.58 20.34
N TRP A 40 -35.72 0.74 19.72
CA TRP A 40 -35.54 0.52 18.28
C TRP A 40 -34.48 -0.55 18.02
N VAL A 41 -34.83 -1.57 17.23
CA VAL A 41 -33.91 -2.61 16.81
C VAL A 41 -34.00 -2.87 15.31
N GLY A 42 -32.85 -3.02 14.67
CA GLY A 42 -32.72 -3.45 13.29
C GLY A 42 -32.66 -4.97 13.19
N LYS A 43 -33.37 -5.54 12.23
CA LYS A 43 -33.32 -6.97 11.91
C LYS A 43 -32.99 -7.13 10.43
N VAL A 44 -31.91 -7.85 10.14
CA VAL A 44 -31.39 -8.00 8.77
C VAL A 44 -31.76 -9.36 8.20
N VAL A 45 -32.13 -9.38 6.91
CA VAL A 45 -32.39 -10.56 6.10
C VAL A 45 -31.44 -10.61 4.91
N ARG A 46 -31.10 -11.82 4.46
CA ARG A 46 -30.41 -12.08 3.19
C ARG A 46 -31.19 -13.15 2.43
N GLY A 47 -31.72 -12.81 1.27
CA GLY A 47 -32.71 -13.65 0.59
C GLY A 47 -33.90 -13.97 1.51
N ASN A 48 -34.22 -15.25 1.69
CA ASN A 48 -35.33 -15.70 2.55
C ASN A 48 -34.92 -16.04 3.99
N LYS A 49 -33.69 -15.71 4.41
CA LYS A 49 -33.16 -16.05 5.74
C LYS A 49 -32.91 -14.80 6.56
N ARG A 50 -33.48 -14.77 7.77
CA ARG A 50 -33.19 -13.74 8.77
C ARG A 50 -31.86 -14.06 9.46
N THR A 51 -31.04 -13.03 9.65
CA THR A 51 -29.84 -13.11 10.48
C THR A 51 -30.24 -13.22 11.95
N GLU A 52 -29.52 -14.01 12.74
CA GLU A 52 -29.81 -14.15 14.19
C GLU A 52 -29.43 -12.89 14.99
N LYS A 53 -28.68 -11.96 14.37
CA LYS A 53 -28.19 -10.73 14.97
C LYS A 53 -29.24 -9.63 14.91
N THR A 54 -29.42 -8.93 16.04
CA THR A 54 -30.12 -7.64 16.09
C THR A 54 -29.11 -6.50 16.03
N TYR A 55 -29.49 -5.43 15.34
CA TYR A 55 -28.64 -4.26 15.10
C TYR A 55 -29.18 -3.10 15.93
N GLN A 56 -28.30 -2.45 16.68
CA GLN A 56 -28.68 -1.26 17.45
C GLN A 56 -29.00 -0.12 16.49
N ILE A 57 -30.07 0.59 16.81
CA ILE A 57 -30.51 1.77 16.07
C ILE A 57 -30.17 3.01 16.89
N LEU A 58 -29.49 3.96 16.26
CA LEU A 58 -29.19 5.25 16.86
C LEU A 58 -30.15 6.29 16.29
N ILE A 59 -30.73 7.12 17.15
CA ILE A 59 -31.57 8.23 16.73
C ILE A 59 -30.86 9.52 17.10
N SER A 60 -30.58 10.35 16.10
CA SER A 60 -30.07 11.71 16.31
C SER A 60 -31.03 12.67 15.62
N ASP A 61 -31.52 13.66 16.35
CA ASP A 61 -32.59 14.55 15.86
C ASP A 61 -33.78 13.75 15.31
N ASP A 62 -34.13 13.93 14.05
CA ASP A 62 -35.22 13.20 13.36
C ASP A 62 -34.70 12.06 12.46
N ASP A 63 -33.39 11.77 12.54
CA ASP A 63 -32.70 10.82 11.67
C ASP A 63 -32.40 9.50 12.41
N ILE A 64 -32.61 8.39 11.69
CA ILE A 64 -32.29 7.04 12.16
C ILE A 64 -30.95 6.63 11.55
N PHE A 65 -30.05 6.09 12.37
CA PHE A 65 -28.73 5.65 11.94
C PHE A 65 -28.46 4.19 12.28
N VAL A 66 -27.82 3.49 11.34
CA VAL A 66 -27.27 2.15 11.53
C VAL A 66 -25.80 2.13 11.15
N SER A 67 -24.93 1.91 12.13
CA SER A 67 -23.48 1.92 11.90
C SER A 67 -23.00 0.68 11.14
N SER A 68 -22.14 0.88 10.14
CA SER A 68 -21.45 -0.17 9.37
C SER A 68 -20.62 -1.10 10.27
N LYS A 69 -20.16 -0.61 11.42
CA LYS A 69 -19.42 -1.39 12.43
C LYS A 69 -20.16 -2.64 12.88
N GLN A 70 -21.48 -2.59 12.93
CA GLN A 70 -22.31 -3.74 13.29
C GLN A 70 -22.44 -4.76 12.16
N MET A 71 -22.12 -4.37 10.93
CA MET A 71 -22.24 -5.13 9.69
C MET A 71 -20.90 -5.70 9.20
N LYS A 72 -19.78 -5.42 9.89
CA LYS A 72 -18.43 -5.80 9.47
C LYS A 72 -18.25 -7.28 9.11
N ASP A 73 -19.00 -8.16 9.77
CA ASP A 73 -18.92 -9.63 9.62
C ASP A 73 -19.91 -10.17 8.56
N LEU A 74 -20.72 -9.29 7.96
CA LEU A 74 -21.62 -9.68 6.88
C LEU A 74 -20.82 -9.98 5.60
N PRO A 75 -21.09 -11.10 4.92
CA PRO A 75 -20.56 -11.35 3.58
C PRO A 75 -20.98 -10.27 2.58
N SER A 76 -20.29 -10.18 1.45
CA SER A 76 -20.73 -9.30 0.36
C SER A 76 -22.07 -9.74 -0.21
N GLY A 77 -22.91 -8.79 -0.59
CA GLY A 77 -24.19 -9.04 -1.26
C GLY A 77 -25.30 -8.08 -0.83
N ASP A 78 -26.50 -8.38 -1.31
CA ASP A 78 -27.72 -7.62 -1.05
C ASP A 78 -28.43 -8.10 0.20
N TYR A 79 -28.86 -7.13 1.01
CA TYR A 79 -29.53 -7.35 2.28
C TYR A 79 -30.79 -6.50 2.37
N GLY A 80 -31.74 -7.00 3.15
CA GLY A 80 -32.90 -6.24 3.60
C GLY A 80 -32.79 -5.95 5.09
N LEU A 81 -33.23 -4.77 5.50
CA LEU A 81 -33.35 -4.35 6.89
C LEU A 81 -34.82 -4.05 7.21
N GLU A 82 -35.27 -4.51 8.37
CA GLU A 82 -36.47 -4.02 9.04
C GLU A 82 -36.08 -3.25 10.29
N LEU A 83 -36.77 -2.14 10.54
CA LEU A 83 -36.70 -1.40 11.80
C LEU A 83 -37.91 -1.76 12.63
N TRP A 84 -37.68 -2.20 13.86
CA TRP A 84 -38.71 -2.58 14.81
C TRP A 84 -38.70 -1.57 15.95
N GLU A 85 -39.82 -0.86 16.10
CA GLU A 85 -40.09 0.07 17.18
C GLU A 85 -41.02 -0.62 18.20
N GLU A 86 -40.57 -0.72 19.45
CA GLU A 86 -41.31 -1.37 20.54
C GLU A 86 -41.55 -0.37 21.68
N TYR A 87 -42.81 -0.24 22.11
CA TYR A 87 -43.26 0.66 23.18
C TYR A 87 -44.56 0.16 23.79
N ASP A 88 -44.71 0.24 25.12
CA ASP A 88 -45.93 -0.15 25.86
C ASP A 88 -46.51 -1.55 25.51
N GLY A 89 -45.65 -2.49 25.08
CA GLY A 89 -46.04 -3.84 24.66
C GLY A 89 -46.53 -3.93 23.21
N GLU A 90 -46.58 -2.82 22.49
CA GLU A 90 -46.90 -2.72 21.06
C GLU A 90 -45.63 -2.77 20.19
N THR A 91 -45.80 -3.11 18.92
CA THR A 91 -44.70 -3.20 17.96
C THR A 91 -45.11 -2.61 16.61
N VAL A 92 -44.28 -1.71 16.08
CA VAL A 92 -44.40 -1.18 14.72
C VAL A 92 -43.15 -1.56 13.92
N ILE A 93 -43.34 -1.98 12.66
CA ILE A 93 -42.27 -2.48 11.81
C ILE A 93 -42.21 -1.65 10.52
N TYR A 94 -41.02 -1.19 10.17
CA TYR A 94 -40.77 -0.36 9.00
C TYR A 94 -39.79 -1.05 8.02
N PRO A 95 -40.05 -0.94 6.70
CA PRO A 95 -41.27 -0.41 6.09
C PRO A 95 -42.47 -1.36 6.28
N SER A 96 -43.70 -0.85 6.11
CA SER A 96 -44.91 -1.69 6.17
C SER A 96 -44.99 -2.76 5.05
N ALA A 97 -44.11 -2.69 4.04
CA ALA A 97 -43.99 -3.67 2.98
C ALA A 97 -42.53 -3.74 2.45
N GLY A 98 -42.02 -4.95 2.24
CA GLY A 98 -40.67 -5.17 1.74
C GLY A 98 -39.61 -4.90 2.82
N PHE A 99 -38.42 -4.47 2.39
CA PHE A 99 -37.27 -4.22 3.26
C PHE A 99 -36.55 -2.94 2.86
N ILE A 100 -35.87 -2.31 3.81
CA ILE A 100 -34.89 -1.27 3.53
C ILE A 100 -33.66 -1.95 2.94
N GLY A 101 -33.42 -1.76 1.64
CA GLY A 101 -32.33 -2.41 0.93
C GLY A 101 -30.97 -1.78 1.26
N PHE A 102 -29.93 -2.61 1.39
CA PHE A 102 -28.54 -2.18 1.45
C PHE A 102 -27.59 -3.22 0.86
N HIS A 103 -26.41 -2.77 0.45
CA HIS A 103 -25.42 -3.62 -0.21
C HIS A 103 -24.08 -3.60 0.53
N ILE A 104 -23.50 -4.78 0.72
CA ILE A 104 -22.13 -4.95 1.18
C ILE A 104 -21.24 -5.30 -0.02
N HIS A 105 -20.41 -4.38 -0.44
CA HIS A 105 -19.42 -4.55 -1.51
C HIS A 105 -18.23 -5.36 -1.04
N ARG A 106 -17.69 -6.17 -1.95
CA ARG A 106 -16.36 -6.77 -1.80
C ARG A 106 -15.25 -5.72 -1.71
N ASN A 107 -14.15 -6.07 -1.06
CA ASN A 107 -12.92 -5.30 -1.03
C ASN A 107 -12.01 -5.64 -2.22
N ALA A 108 -11.00 -4.80 -2.48
CA ALA A 108 -10.09 -5.00 -3.62
C ALA A 108 -9.14 -6.20 -3.43
N ASP A 109 -8.91 -6.58 -2.17
CA ASP A 109 -8.09 -7.69 -1.71
C ASP A 109 -8.91 -8.96 -1.40
N ASP A 110 -10.24 -8.90 -1.56
CA ASP A 110 -11.07 -10.11 -1.49
C ASP A 110 -10.67 -11.02 -2.66
N SER A 111 -9.93 -12.09 -2.34
CA SER A 111 -9.66 -13.17 -3.30
C SER A 111 -10.97 -13.67 -3.89
N PHE A 112 -11.00 -13.99 -5.19
CA PHE A 112 -12.18 -14.39 -5.98
C PHE A 112 -12.91 -15.68 -5.54
N GLN A 113 -12.82 -16.07 -4.27
CA GLN A 113 -13.58 -17.18 -3.73
C GLN A 113 -14.86 -16.68 -3.08
N SER A 114 -15.97 -16.79 -3.79
CA SER A 114 -17.29 -16.77 -3.16
C SER A 114 -18.02 -18.07 -3.49
N ILE A 115 -17.76 -19.07 -2.64
CA ILE A 115 -18.79 -20.06 -2.30
C ILE A 115 -19.77 -19.31 -1.39
N ASP A 116 -21.05 -19.33 -1.74
CA ASP A 116 -22.15 -18.80 -0.92
C ASP A 116 -22.57 -19.89 0.09
N PRO A 117 -22.30 -19.77 1.41
CA PRO A 117 -22.74 -20.77 2.36
C PRO A 117 -24.14 -20.38 2.87
N THR A 118 -25.18 -20.64 2.08
CA THR A 118 -26.56 -20.64 2.60
C THR A 118 -27.02 -22.06 2.96
N ILE A 119 -26.19 -22.78 3.72
CA ILE A 119 -26.48 -23.70 4.85
C ILE A 119 -25.09 -24.02 5.39
N ASP A 120 -24.77 -23.62 6.63
CA ASP A 120 -23.61 -24.20 7.30
C ASP A 120 -23.89 -25.71 7.41
N ILE A 121 -23.20 -26.51 6.60
CA ILE A 121 -23.40 -27.96 6.56
C ILE A 121 -23.24 -28.57 7.96
N ASN A 122 -22.41 -27.97 8.82
CA ASN A 122 -22.25 -28.40 10.20
C ASN A 122 -23.51 -28.14 11.04
N GLN A 123 -24.19 -27.01 10.81
CA GLN A 123 -25.45 -26.69 11.47
C GLN A 123 -26.57 -27.66 11.03
N MET A 124 -26.62 -28.01 9.74
CA MET A 124 -27.58 -29.00 9.24
C MET A 124 -27.32 -30.40 9.81
N LEU A 125 -26.06 -30.84 9.84
CA LEU A 125 -25.68 -32.12 10.44
C LEU A 125 -26.06 -32.18 11.93
N LYS A 126 -25.84 -31.08 12.67
CA LYS A 126 -26.25 -30.96 14.08
C LYS A 126 -27.76 -31.10 14.25
N SER A 127 -28.56 -30.44 13.42
CA SER A 127 -30.03 -30.55 13.47
C SER A 127 -30.51 -31.97 13.12
N LEU A 128 -29.84 -32.66 12.18
CA LEU A 128 -30.14 -34.05 11.86
C LEU A 128 -29.82 -34.99 13.03
N HIS A 129 -28.67 -34.81 13.70
CA HIS A 129 -28.34 -35.57 14.91
C HIS A 129 -29.35 -35.34 16.04
N GLN A 130 -29.79 -34.09 16.25
CA GLN A 130 -30.83 -33.75 17.22
C GLN A 130 -32.19 -34.38 16.89
N ALA A 131 -32.49 -34.57 15.60
CA ALA A 131 -33.67 -35.30 15.12
C ALA A 131 -33.50 -36.83 15.18
N GLY A 132 -32.39 -37.36 15.72
CA GLY A 132 -32.10 -38.80 15.81
C GLY A 132 -31.61 -39.43 14.51
N LEU A 133 -31.28 -38.62 13.49
CA LEU A 133 -30.71 -39.07 12.22
C LEU A 133 -29.18 -39.00 12.31
N ASN A 134 -28.52 -40.14 12.48
CA ASN A 134 -27.06 -40.23 12.57
C ASN A 134 -26.39 -40.09 11.19
N VAL A 135 -26.33 -38.89 10.62
CA VAL A 135 -25.70 -38.65 9.30
C VAL A 135 -24.31 -38.03 9.47
N VAL A 136 -23.33 -38.45 8.67
CA VAL A 136 -22.00 -37.83 8.64
C VAL A 136 -21.49 -37.73 7.20
N VAL A 137 -20.74 -36.67 6.90
CA VAL A 137 -19.99 -36.57 5.65
C VAL A 137 -18.70 -37.37 5.82
N ASP A 138 -18.54 -38.44 5.05
CA ASP A 138 -17.39 -39.34 5.15
C ASP A 138 -16.26 -38.88 4.23
N LYS A 139 -16.60 -38.57 2.97
CA LYS A 139 -15.63 -38.18 1.96
C LYS A 139 -16.22 -37.22 0.93
N VAL A 140 -15.38 -36.33 0.44
CA VAL A 140 -15.63 -35.55 -0.78
C VAL A 140 -14.63 -36.01 -1.85
N VAL A 141 -15.15 -36.37 -3.02
CA VAL A 141 -14.38 -36.81 -4.19
C VAL A 141 -14.52 -35.75 -5.27
N ASN A 142 -13.39 -35.23 -5.73
CA ASN A 142 -13.34 -34.30 -6.85
C ASN A 142 -13.49 -35.10 -8.16
N LEU A 143 -14.45 -34.71 -8.97
CA LEU A 143 -14.67 -35.23 -10.31
C LEU A 143 -14.13 -34.27 -11.38
N SER A 144 -14.04 -34.76 -12.61
CA SER A 144 -13.83 -33.90 -13.78
C SER A 144 -14.98 -32.90 -13.93
N SER A 145 -14.77 -31.79 -14.64
CA SER A 145 -15.81 -30.78 -14.88
C SER A 145 -17.03 -31.32 -15.62
N ASP A 146 -16.85 -32.39 -16.39
CA ASP A 146 -17.86 -32.94 -17.29
C ASP A 146 -18.66 -34.08 -16.64
N ASP A 147 -18.22 -34.55 -15.45
CA ASP A 147 -18.90 -35.62 -14.74
C ASP A 147 -20.11 -35.09 -13.97
N SER A 148 -21.18 -35.89 -13.91
CA SER A 148 -22.38 -35.53 -13.15
C SER A 148 -22.13 -35.63 -11.64
N PRO A 149 -22.56 -34.64 -10.83
CA PRO A 149 -22.48 -34.73 -9.39
C PRO A 149 -23.38 -35.85 -8.87
N ARG A 150 -22.94 -36.54 -7.82
CA ARG A 150 -23.76 -37.55 -7.14
C ARG A 150 -23.39 -37.68 -5.67
N VAL A 151 -24.29 -38.30 -4.91
CA VAL A 151 -24.10 -38.63 -3.50
C VAL A 151 -24.35 -40.12 -3.32
N GLU A 152 -23.44 -40.79 -2.63
CA GLU A 152 -23.58 -42.18 -2.22
C GLU A 152 -23.72 -42.25 -0.70
N SER A 153 -24.54 -43.18 -0.20
CA SER A 153 -24.82 -43.34 1.23
C SER A 153 -24.49 -44.76 1.68
N LYS A 154 -23.83 -44.91 2.83
CA LYS A 154 -23.46 -46.20 3.43
C LYS A 154 -23.75 -46.19 4.92
N ILE A 155 -24.37 -47.25 5.45
CA ILE A 155 -24.55 -47.41 6.90
C ILE A 155 -23.35 -48.16 7.47
N GLU A 156 -22.65 -47.53 8.42
CA GLU A 156 -21.48 -48.09 9.11
C GLU A 156 -21.41 -47.52 10.52
N ASP A 157 -21.15 -48.37 11.52
CA ASP A 157 -21.14 -48.00 12.96
C ASP A 157 -22.42 -47.31 13.46
N GLY A 158 -23.58 -47.63 12.85
CA GLY A 158 -24.85 -46.98 13.19
C GLY A 158 -25.00 -45.54 12.69
N MET A 159 -24.08 -45.08 11.84
CA MET A 159 -24.14 -43.79 11.14
C MET A 159 -24.37 -44.01 9.64
N ASN A 160 -25.20 -43.15 9.04
CA ASN A 160 -25.34 -42.99 7.60
C ASN A 160 -24.24 -42.06 7.08
N ARG A 161 -23.20 -42.64 6.49
CA ARG A 161 -22.04 -41.99 5.90
C ARG A 161 -22.34 -41.58 4.47
N LEU A 162 -22.18 -40.30 4.16
CA LEU A 162 -22.39 -39.74 2.82
C LEU A 162 -21.03 -39.46 2.15
N THR A 163 -20.87 -39.94 0.93
CA THR A 163 -19.75 -39.59 0.05
C THR A 163 -20.26 -38.72 -1.08
N PHE A 164 -19.73 -37.50 -1.18
CA PHE A 164 -20.09 -36.55 -2.22
C PHE A 164 -19.10 -36.62 -3.37
N TYR A 165 -19.60 -36.69 -4.59
CA TYR A 165 -18.79 -36.62 -5.80
C TYR A 165 -19.16 -35.33 -6.52
N LEU A 166 -18.23 -34.37 -6.54
CA LEU A 166 -18.47 -33.01 -7.02
C LEU A 166 -17.56 -32.70 -8.21
N PRO A 167 -18.10 -32.27 -9.37
CA PRO A 167 -17.29 -31.79 -10.48
C PRO A 167 -16.54 -30.53 -10.08
N GLN A 168 -15.25 -30.48 -10.40
CA GLN A 168 -14.49 -29.25 -10.28
C GLN A 168 -14.86 -28.29 -11.40
N GLY A 169 -14.94 -26.99 -11.09
CA GLY A 169 -15.07 -25.98 -12.13
C GLY A 169 -13.90 -26.08 -13.11
N GLN A 170 -14.16 -25.82 -14.39
CA GLN A 170 -13.07 -25.67 -15.36
C GLN A 170 -12.14 -24.56 -14.88
N LYS A 171 -10.83 -24.81 -14.95
CA LYS A 171 -9.85 -23.75 -14.71
C LYS A 171 -10.16 -22.62 -15.68
N GLY A 172 -10.29 -21.39 -15.16
CA GLY A 172 -10.48 -20.22 -16.01
C GLY A 172 -9.35 -20.09 -17.03
N ASP A 173 -9.68 -19.51 -18.19
CA ASP A 173 -8.69 -19.29 -19.24
C ASP A 173 -7.52 -18.48 -18.72
N GLN A 174 -6.32 -18.80 -19.22
CA GLN A 174 -5.16 -17.97 -18.94
C GLN A 174 -5.40 -16.58 -19.54
N GLY A 175 -5.24 -15.54 -18.72
CA GLY A 175 -5.35 -14.15 -19.17
C GLY A 175 -4.28 -13.79 -20.21
N ASP A 176 -4.54 -12.71 -20.96
CA ASP A 176 -3.62 -12.23 -21.98
C ASP A 176 -2.24 -11.88 -21.38
N SER A 177 -1.17 -12.18 -22.11
CA SER A 177 0.17 -11.68 -21.80
C SER A 177 0.27 -10.17 -22.08
N ALA A 178 1.27 -9.50 -21.48
CA ALA A 178 1.50 -8.08 -21.73
C ALA A 178 1.69 -7.76 -23.23
N TYR A 179 2.31 -8.68 -23.99
CA TYR A 179 2.45 -8.57 -25.44
C TYR A 179 1.10 -8.69 -26.17
N GLN A 180 0.23 -9.60 -25.75
CA GLN A 180 -1.12 -9.72 -26.33
C GLN A 180 -1.98 -8.49 -26.05
N VAL A 181 -1.87 -7.91 -24.84
CA VAL A 181 -2.52 -6.62 -24.51
C VAL A 181 -1.96 -5.48 -25.38
N TRP A 182 -0.64 -5.44 -25.61
CA TRP A 182 0.00 -4.46 -26.49
C TRP A 182 -0.51 -4.56 -27.93
N LEU A 183 -0.66 -5.77 -28.48
CA LEU A 183 -1.28 -5.97 -29.80
C LEU A 183 -2.74 -5.52 -29.83
N LYS A 184 -3.53 -5.83 -28.79
CA LYS A 184 -4.94 -5.41 -28.67
C LYS A 184 -5.10 -3.89 -28.58
N ALA A 185 -4.09 -3.18 -28.09
CA ALA A 185 -4.07 -1.71 -28.07
C ALA A 185 -3.81 -1.08 -29.46
N GLY A 186 -3.70 -1.88 -30.53
CA GLY A 186 -3.54 -1.42 -31.91
C GLY A 186 -2.10 -1.39 -32.39
N HIS A 187 -1.15 -1.85 -31.57
CA HIS A 187 0.24 -2.01 -32.00
C HIS A 187 0.41 -3.28 -32.85
N GLN A 188 1.41 -3.26 -33.72
CA GLN A 188 1.77 -4.40 -34.57
C GLN A 188 3.29 -4.57 -34.52
N GLY A 189 3.76 -5.81 -34.54
CA GLY A 189 5.19 -6.12 -34.47
C GLY A 189 5.44 -7.49 -33.88
N THR A 190 6.70 -7.80 -33.65
CA THR A 190 7.22 -8.97 -32.95
C THR A 190 7.34 -8.70 -31.45
N GLU A 191 7.65 -9.73 -30.65
CA GLU A 191 8.00 -9.53 -29.24
C GLU A 191 9.23 -8.61 -29.06
N GLN A 192 10.15 -8.61 -30.02
CA GLN A 192 11.29 -7.69 -30.01
C GLN A 192 10.84 -6.23 -30.17
N ASP A 193 9.83 -5.98 -31.01
CA ASP A 193 9.25 -4.64 -31.17
C ASP A 193 8.53 -4.20 -29.90
N PHE A 194 7.89 -5.13 -29.19
CA PHE A 194 7.35 -4.88 -27.85
C PHE A 194 8.44 -4.55 -26.82
N PHE A 195 9.54 -5.29 -26.77
CA PHE A 195 10.65 -4.94 -25.89
C PHE A 195 11.28 -3.59 -26.22
N ASN A 196 11.35 -3.24 -27.52
CA ASN A 196 11.80 -1.93 -27.95
C ASN A 196 10.80 -0.84 -27.55
N PHE A 197 9.50 -1.10 -27.63
CA PHE A 197 8.45 -0.19 -27.15
C PHE A 197 8.53 0.08 -25.64
N LEU A 198 8.90 -0.93 -24.84
CA LEU A 198 9.11 -0.78 -23.40
C LEU A 198 10.40 -0.03 -23.04
N LYS A 199 11.33 0.08 -23.99
CA LYS A 199 12.62 0.70 -23.74
C LYS A 199 12.46 2.22 -23.73
N GLY A 200 12.70 2.83 -22.57
CA GLY A 200 12.78 4.29 -22.47
C GLY A 200 13.91 4.86 -23.32
N ASP A 201 13.80 6.16 -23.64
CA ASP A 201 14.83 6.87 -24.38
C ASP A 201 16.19 6.81 -23.68
N THR A 202 17.26 6.79 -24.47
CA THR A 202 18.62 6.92 -23.95
C THR A 202 18.74 8.24 -23.18
N GLY A 203 19.23 8.18 -21.94
CA GLY A 203 19.50 9.39 -21.16
C GLY A 203 20.51 10.32 -21.87
N PRO A 204 20.51 11.62 -21.52
CA PRO A 204 21.44 12.58 -22.12
C PRO A 204 22.90 12.19 -21.86
N ALA A 205 23.78 12.54 -22.80
CA ALA A 205 25.21 12.35 -22.63
C ALA A 205 25.71 13.16 -21.42
N PRO A 206 26.65 12.63 -20.62
CA PRO A 206 27.15 13.34 -19.46
C PRO A 206 27.94 14.60 -19.88
N THR A 207 27.78 15.67 -19.13
CA THR A 207 28.48 16.94 -19.34
C THR A 207 29.12 17.46 -18.04
N ILE A 208 30.21 18.22 -18.16
CA ILE A 208 30.85 18.90 -17.04
C ILE A 208 30.58 20.40 -17.17
N HIS A 209 29.92 20.98 -16.17
CA HIS A 209 29.51 22.39 -16.18
C HIS A 209 30.55 23.31 -15.53
N GLY A 210 31.25 22.82 -14.50
CA GLY A 210 32.23 23.59 -13.76
C GLY A 210 33.35 22.72 -13.22
N VAL A 211 34.52 23.33 -13.06
CA VAL A 211 35.68 22.74 -12.38
C VAL A 211 36.02 23.62 -11.19
N THR A 212 35.94 23.05 -10.00
CA THR A 212 36.35 23.71 -8.75
C THR A 212 37.66 23.12 -8.28
N VAL A 213 38.62 23.98 -7.94
CA VAL A 213 39.90 23.55 -7.35
C VAL A 213 39.93 23.96 -5.88
N ASN A 214 39.98 22.96 -5.00
CA ASN A 214 40.05 23.12 -3.55
C ASN A 214 41.49 23.01 -3.07
N LYS A 215 41.86 23.91 -2.17
CA LYS A 215 43.16 23.91 -1.50
C LYS A 215 43.15 22.87 -0.37
N LEU A 216 44.05 21.89 -0.44
CA LEU A 216 44.27 20.90 0.61
C LEU A 216 45.49 21.27 1.47
N ALA A 217 45.60 20.67 2.66
CA ALA A 217 46.76 20.84 3.54
C ALA A 217 48.07 20.35 2.88
N ALA A 218 49.22 20.85 3.34
CA ALA A 218 50.53 20.42 2.85
C ALA A 218 50.71 18.92 3.11
N GLY A 219 51.17 18.17 2.10
CA GLY A 219 51.36 16.72 2.19
C GLY A 219 50.07 15.89 2.11
N ALA A 220 48.89 16.50 1.94
CA ALA A 220 47.67 15.75 1.67
C ALA A 220 47.67 15.10 0.27
N THR A 221 47.06 13.92 0.14
CA THR A 221 46.88 13.26 -1.16
C THR A 221 45.91 14.07 -2.03
N PRO A 222 46.23 14.33 -3.32
CA PRO A 222 45.28 14.96 -4.23
C PRO A 222 43.98 14.17 -4.35
N THR A 223 42.86 14.88 -4.50
CA THR A 223 41.53 14.27 -4.65
C THR A 223 40.88 14.68 -5.96
N PHE A 224 40.02 13.83 -6.50
CA PHE A 224 39.22 14.11 -7.68
C PHE A 224 37.83 13.50 -7.50
N ASP A 225 36.78 14.29 -7.70
CA ASP A 225 35.39 13.85 -7.53
C ASP A 225 34.45 14.50 -8.56
N PHE A 226 33.33 13.84 -8.84
CA PHE A 226 32.23 14.35 -9.67
C PHE A 226 30.96 14.50 -8.84
N ILE A 227 30.41 15.71 -8.79
CA ILE A 227 29.20 16.03 -8.04
C ILE A 227 28.07 16.33 -9.02
N ALA A 228 26.92 15.66 -8.86
CA ALA A 228 25.74 15.90 -9.70
C ALA A 228 25.24 17.35 -9.55
N VAL A 229 24.79 17.95 -10.65
CA VAL A 229 24.30 19.33 -10.71
C VAL A 229 22.77 19.33 -10.73
N GLY A 230 22.17 19.46 -9.55
CA GLY A 230 20.70 19.45 -9.40
C GLY A 230 20.07 18.13 -9.84
N ASP A 231 18.79 18.18 -10.22
CA ASP A 231 18.00 17.02 -10.64
C ASP A 231 18.07 16.75 -12.16
N VAL A 232 19.05 17.32 -12.87
CA VAL A 232 19.21 17.13 -14.31
C VAL A 232 20.15 15.93 -14.55
N PRO A 233 19.63 14.79 -15.07
CA PRO A 233 20.46 13.63 -15.34
C PRO A 233 21.59 13.97 -16.32
N GLY A 234 22.80 13.52 -16.02
CA GLY A 234 23.97 13.71 -16.89
C GLY A 234 24.81 14.95 -16.61
N ASN A 235 24.40 15.87 -15.75
CA ASN A 235 25.21 17.07 -15.48
C ASN A 235 26.03 16.92 -14.19
N TYR A 236 27.35 17.18 -14.30
CA TYR A 236 28.29 17.06 -13.18
C TYR A 236 29.19 18.30 -13.07
N ASN A 237 29.67 18.57 -11.85
CA ASN A 237 30.80 19.45 -11.58
C ASN A 237 32.01 18.59 -11.18
N ALA A 238 33.19 18.95 -11.68
CA ALA A 238 34.44 18.32 -11.26
C ALA A 238 35.04 19.08 -10.07
N VAL A 239 35.44 18.36 -9.03
CA VAL A 239 36.10 18.95 -7.85
C VAL A 239 37.48 18.33 -7.70
N ILE A 240 38.50 19.18 -7.77
CA ILE A 240 39.91 18.77 -7.68
C ILE A 240 40.50 19.32 -6.40
N GLY A 241 40.97 18.46 -5.51
CA GLY A 241 41.71 18.86 -4.32
C GLY A 241 43.21 18.80 -4.58
N LEU A 242 43.92 19.92 -4.46
CA LEU A 242 45.37 19.99 -4.62
C LEU A 242 46.05 20.42 -3.30
N PRO A 243 47.07 19.69 -2.81
CA PRO A 243 47.82 20.08 -1.63
C PRO A 243 48.64 21.33 -1.89
N VAL A 244 48.76 22.14 -0.84
CA VAL A 244 49.67 23.28 -0.87
C VAL A 244 51.11 22.81 -0.79
N GLY A 245 52.01 23.55 -1.44
CA GLY A 245 53.43 23.41 -1.16
C GLY A 245 53.71 23.68 0.32
N THR A 246 54.72 23.01 0.87
CA THR A 246 55.31 23.42 2.14
C THR A 246 55.91 24.81 1.97
N ASP A 247 55.92 25.61 3.04
CA ASP A 247 56.64 26.89 3.03
C ASP A 247 58.09 26.65 2.59
N GLY A 248 58.59 27.57 1.76
CA GLY A 248 60.00 27.54 1.34
C GLY A 248 60.93 27.66 2.56
N HIS A 249 62.21 27.34 2.37
CA HIS A 249 63.22 27.50 3.41
C HIS A 249 63.18 28.94 3.96
N THR A 250 62.94 29.11 5.26
CA THR A 250 63.05 30.41 5.92
C THR A 250 64.52 30.68 6.21
N PRO A 251 65.18 31.68 5.59
CA PRO A 251 66.61 31.90 5.78
C PRO A 251 66.95 32.20 7.26
N VAL A 252 68.02 31.59 7.77
CA VAL A 252 68.49 31.74 9.16
C VAL A 252 69.64 32.73 9.22
N LYS A 253 69.49 33.81 10.01
CA LYS A 253 70.52 34.84 10.20
C LYS A 253 71.81 34.23 10.77
N GLY A 254 72.90 34.36 10.01
CA GLY A 254 74.21 33.83 10.36
C GLY A 254 74.53 32.44 9.79
N THR A 255 73.58 31.76 9.17
CA THR A 255 73.84 30.53 8.39
C THR A 255 73.63 30.80 6.91
N ASP A 256 72.49 31.38 6.55
CA ASP A 256 72.16 31.78 5.17
C ASP A 256 72.52 33.24 4.87
N TYR A 257 72.88 34.00 5.92
CA TYR A 257 73.34 35.37 5.82
C TYR A 257 74.76 35.47 6.33
N TRP A 258 75.54 36.37 5.75
CA TRP A 258 76.84 36.77 6.27
C TRP A 258 76.73 37.18 7.75
N THR A 259 77.50 36.52 8.62
CA THR A 259 77.63 36.93 10.02
C THR A 259 78.47 38.21 10.12
N GLU A 260 78.40 38.90 11.27
CA GLU A 260 79.34 40.00 11.55
C GLU A 260 80.79 39.52 11.53
N ALA A 261 81.05 38.26 11.93
CA ALA A 261 82.37 37.65 11.84
C ALA A 261 82.82 37.50 10.38
N ASP A 262 81.97 36.97 9.50
CA ASP A 262 82.29 36.82 8.08
C ASP A 262 82.52 38.17 7.40
N ILE A 263 81.72 39.18 7.75
CA ILE A 263 81.88 40.56 7.27
C ILE A 263 83.21 41.13 7.73
N ASN A 264 83.59 40.91 9.00
CA ASN A 264 84.83 41.41 9.56
C ASN A 264 86.05 40.69 8.97
N ASP A 265 85.97 39.38 8.75
CA ASP A 265 87.01 38.59 8.08
C ASP A 265 87.23 39.05 6.64
N LEU A 266 86.15 39.31 5.90
CA LEU A 266 86.24 39.85 4.54
C LEU A 266 86.89 41.24 4.53
N LYS A 267 86.48 42.13 5.45
CA LYS A 267 87.11 43.45 5.60
C LYS A 267 88.58 43.34 5.95
N ALA A 268 88.96 42.41 6.82
CA ALA A 268 90.35 42.18 7.21
C ALA A 268 91.19 41.68 6.03
N LYS A 269 90.67 40.72 5.24
CA LYS A 269 91.32 40.23 4.02
C LYS A 269 91.50 41.33 2.99
N ILE A 270 90.45 42.12 2.72
CA ILE A 270 90.52 43.25 1.78
C ILE A 270 91.57 44.27 2.26
N LYS A 271 91.58 44.60 3.56
CA LYS A 271 92.56 45.53 4.12
C LYS A 271 93.99 45.02 3.94
N ALA A 272 94.24 43.74 4.24
CA ALA A 272 95.55 43.13 4.07
C ALA A 272 96.00 43.11 2.60
N GLU A 273 95.09 42.80 1.66
CA GLU A 273 95.37 42.88 0.23
C GLU A 273 95.70 44.29 -0.22
N VAL A 274 94.98 45.32 0.25
CA VAL A 274 95.25 46.75 -0.05
C VAL A 274 96.56 47.22 0.57
N GLU A 275 96.91 46.74 1.77
CA GLU A 275 98.19 47.08 2.40
C GLU A 275 99.36 46.42 1.66
N ASP A 276 99.26 45.15 1.27
CA ASP A 276 100.27 44.45 0.47
C ASP A 276 100.45 45.08 -0.93
N ALA A 277 99.33 45.41 -1.56
CA ALA A 277 99.22 46.19 -2.78
C ALA A 277 100.01 47.50 -2.76
N VAL A 278 99.81 48.32 -1.72
CA VAL A 278 100.49 49.60 -1.53
C VAL A 278 101.96 49.40 -1.20
N ALA A 279 102.29 48.43 -0.34
CA ALA A 279 103.67 48.14 0.04
C ALA A 279 104.52 47.62 -1.13
N ASN A 280 103.92 46.87 -2.06
CA ASN A 280 104.59 46.28 -3.22
C ASN A 280 104.45 47.12 -4.51
N GLY A 281 103.93 48.36 -4.42
CA GLY A 281 103.86 49.29 -5.54
C GLY A 281 103.01 48.80 -6.71
N LYS A 282 101.98 47.98 -6.45
CA LYS A 282 101.09 47.44 -7.48
C LYS A 282 99.92 48.38 -7.84
N TYR A 283 99.92 49.60 -7.29
CA TYR A 283 98.89 50.64 -7.41
C TYR A 283 99.55 52.00 -7.54
#